data_AF-A0AAN7F3A4-F1
#
_entry.id   AF-A0AAN7F3A4-F1
#
_cell.length_a   1.000
_cell.length_b   1.000
_cell.length_c   1.000
_cell.angle_alpha   90.00
_cell.angle_beta   90.00
_cell.angle_gamma   90.00
#
_symmetry.space_group_name_H-M   'P 1'
#
loop_
_entity.id
_entity.type
_entity.pdbx_description
1 polymer ?
#
loop_
_entity_poly.entity_id
_entity_poly.type
_entity_poly.pdbx_seq_one_letter_code
_entity_poly.pdbx_strand_id
1 'polypeptide(L)'
;MTSNEKKLHIAMFPWLAFGHMIPYLELAKLIAQKGHRISFISTPRNIDRLPKLPPNLASLIDLVKLPLPHVDNLPEDAEATIDVPSNKVPYLTKAYDALEDSVALFLKDSQPDWLLYDFAPYWLPRIARELGIPNAFFSIFIAALLSFMGSKALFGDRKNPEDYAVPPKWVPFPTTVAYRFFESMKIFECTKADESNVSVFFRFMEVLDGCDIVVVRSCMELEPEWLCLLEDLHRKPILPIGQLPTIVLNSEDETDTWLWMKEWLDKQAKGSVVYVAFGSEAKPSQEELTEIALGLEQSKLPFFFVLRTRRGTADTGLIELPEGFEERTKGQGVVCTNWVPQLKIIAHDSVGGFFTHSGWTSVVEALQFGRALILLTFYSDQGINAKVLEEKHIGYLIPRNEQDGSFTRDSVAKSLRLVMVEEEGKLYRDKAKEMKGLFVDRQSQDLYLESFLDYLKTHQRLSKLPSENICS
;
A
#
# COMPACT_ATOMS: atom_id res chain seq x y z
N MET A 1 32.03 16.42 22.13
CA MET A 1 32.55 16.24 20.76
C MET A 1 31.60 15.29 20.06
N THR A 2 30.64 15.82 19.33
CA THR A 2 29.66 15.03 18.57
C THR A 2 30.40 14.29 17.46
N SER A 3 30.39 12.96 17.47
CA SER A 3 30.89 12.16 16.35
C SER A 3 30.22 12.67 15.08
N ASN A 4 31.00 12.90 14.03
CA ASN A 4 30.49 13.35 12.74
C ASN A 4 29.60 12.23 12.16
N GLU A 5 28.31 12.24 12.47
CA GLU A 5 27.37 11.20 12.03
C GLU A 5 27.37 11.15 10.50
N LYS A 6 27.72 9.99 9.96
CA LYS A 6 27.79 9.75 8.51
C LYS A 6 26.40 9.95 7.90
N LYS A 7 26.24 10.99 7.09
CA LYS A 7 25.01 11.27 6.35
C LYS A 7 25.00 10.46 5.05
N LEU A 8 23.83 9.94 4.70
CA LEU A 8 23.59 9.08 3.54
C LEU A 8 22.89 9.91 2.46
N HIS A 9 23.15 9.61 1.20
CA HIS A 9 22.30 9.98 0.07
C HIS A 9 21.59 8.73 -0.45
N ILE A 10 20.25 8.72 -0.39
CA ILE A 10 19.43 7.58 -0.79
C ILE A 10 18.52 7.98 -1.96
N ALA A 11 18.59 7.25 -3.07
CA ALA A 11 17.65 7.39 -4.17
C ALA A 11 16.45 6.46 -3.97
N MET A 12 15.25 6.94 -4.29
CA MET A 12 13.99 6.21 -4.16
C MET A 12 13.21 6.26 -5.47
N PHE A 13 12.80 5.10 -5.99
CA PHE A 13 12.03 4.99 -7.23
C PHE A 13 10.80 4.07 -7.06
N PRO A 14 9.67 4.60 -6.55
CA PRO A 14 8.43 3.85 -6.37
C PRO A 14 7.67 3.57 -7.68
N TRP A 15 6.73 2.62 -7.65
CA TRP A 15 5.75 2.43 -8.71
C TRP A 15 4.77 3.62 -8.80
N LEU A 16 4.24 3.90 -10.01
CA LEU A 16 3.37 5.05 -10.31
C LEU A 16 1.92 4.88 -9.82
N ALA A 17 1.76 4.52 -8.56
CA ALA A 17 0.48 4.44 -7.86
C ALA A 17 0.61 5.16 -6.51
N PHE A 18 -0.41 5.92 -6.10
CA PHE A 18 -0.35 6.67 -4.84
C PHE A 18 -0.27 5.77 -3.62
N GLY A 19 -0.80 4.55 -3.70
CA GLY A 19 -0.62 3.52 -2.66
C GLY A 19 0.85 3.15 -2.42
N HIS A 20 1.73 3.37 -3.40
CA HIS A 20 3.17 3.09 -3.35
C HIS A 20 3.98 4.37 -3.07
N MET A 21 3.71 5.45 -3.81
CA MET A 21 4.46 6.69 -3.68
C MET A 21 4.31 7.33 -2.29
N ILE A 22 3.13 7.24 -1.67
CA ILE A 22 2.88 7.86 -0.35
C ILE A 22 3.70 7.17 0.76
N PRO A 23 3.70 5.83 0.92
CA PRO A 23 4.59 5.17 1.87
C PRO A 23 6.09 5.44 1.64
N TYR A 24 6.54 5.51 0.38
CA TYR A 24 7.90 5.92 0.07
C TYR A 24 8.19 7.34 0.54
N LEU A 25 7.24 8.27 0.37
CA LEU A 25 7.37 9.64 0.81
C LEU A 25 7.38 9.74 2.35
N GLU A 26 6.59 8.92 3.04
CA GLU A 26 6.65 8.82 4.51
C GLU A 26 8.03 8.34 4.98
N LEU A 27 8.56 7.27 4.38
CA LEU A 27 9.91 6.79 4.69
C LEU A 27 10.98 7.85 4.37
N ALA A 28 10.88 8.53 3.23
CA ALA A 28 11.78 9.63 2.85
C ALA A 28 11.80 10.74 3.90
N LYS A 29 10.63 11.16 4.40
CA LYS A 29 10.50 12.17 5.45
C LYS A 29 11.15 11.73 6.75
N LEU A 30 10.92 10.49 7.18
CA LEU A 30 11.52 9.94 8.40
C LEU A 30 13.05 9.84 8.31
N ILE A 31 13.58 9.41 7.17
CA ILE A 31 15.02 9.34 6.92
C ILE A 31 15.63 10.75 6.87
N ALA A 32 14.95 11.71 6.22
CA ALA A 32 15.38 13.10 6.18
C ALA A 32 15.37 13.77 7.57
N GLN A 33 14.42 13.43 8.45
CA GLN A 33 14.40 13.91 9.83
C GLN A 33 15.65 13.48 10.63
N LYS A 34 16.28 12.35 10.28
CA LYS A 34 17.56 11.90 10.86
C LYS A 34 18.79 12.55 10.16
N GLY A 35 18.56 13.47 9.23
CA GLY A 35 19.57 14.31 8.56
C GLY A 35 20.20 13.70 7.31
N HIS A 36 19.62 12.64 6.76
CA HIS A 36 20.06 12.02 5.50
C HIS A 36 19.40 12.72 4.29
N ARG A 37 20.07 12.68 3.13
CA ARG A 37 19.56 13.24 1.87
C ARG A 37 18.78 12.17 1.09
N ILE A 38 17.64 12.56 0.54
CA ILE A 38 16.83 11.72 -0.35
C ILE A 38 16.77 12.34 -1.75
N SER A 39 16.84 11.50 -2.77
CA SER A 39 16.36 11.81 -4.11
C SER A 39 15.11 10.96 -4.38
N PHE A 40 13.94 11.60 -4.36
CA PHE A 40 12.67 10.95 -4.61
C PHE A 40 12.32 11.10 -6.09
N ILE A 41 12.40 10.00 -6.83
CA ILE A 41 12.28 9.99 -8.29
C ILE A 41 10.86 9.59 -8.68
N SER A 42 10.18 10.44 -9.45
CA SER A 42 8.89 10.12 -10.06
C SER A 42 8.64 11.01 -11.27
N THR A 43 7.46 10.92 -11.85
CA THR A 43 7.05 11.70 -13.02
C THR A 43 6.53 13.10 -12.61
N PRO A 44 6.58 14.11 -13.50
CA PRO A 44 6.26 15.49 -13.15
C PRO A 44 4.90 15.71 -12.48
N ARG A 45 3.81 15.19 -13.06
CA ARG A 45 2.45 15.35 -12.50
C ARG A 45 2.28 14.61 -11.20
N ASN A 46 2.96 13.48 -11.03
CA ASN A 46 2.91 12.73 -9.77
C ASN A 46 3.60 13.51 -8.65
N ILE A 47 4.79 14.04 -8.89
CA ILE A 47 5.48 14.92 -7.93
C ILE A 47 4.60 16.11 -7.53
N ASP A 48 3.93 16.74 -8.49
CA ASP A 48 3.07 17.91 -8.23
C ASP A 48 1.79 17.56 -7.45
N ARG A 49 1.38 16.29 -7.46
CA ARG A 49 0.23 15.76 -6.70
C ARG A 49 0.62 15.20 -5.33
N LEU A 50 1.92 15.06 -5.01
CA LEU A 50 2.35 14.58 -3.69
C LEU A 50 2.03 15.61 -2.60
N PRO A 51 1.84 15.16 -1.35
CA PRO A 51 1.75 16.05 -0.21
C PRO A 51 2.96 16.98 -0.13
N LYS A 52 2.72 18.26 0.17
CA LYS A 52 3.78 19.25 0.34
C LYS A 52 4.74 18.82 1.46
N LEU A 53 6.03 18.98 1.19
CA LEU A 53 7.06 18.70 2.18
C LEU A 53 7.03 19.74 3.32
N PRO A 54 7.26 19.34 4.57
CA PRO A 54 7.53 20.28 5.66
C PRO A 54 8.74 21.17 5.32
N PRO A 55 8.71 22.49 5.62
CA PRO A 55 9.81 23.40 5.29
C PRO A 55 11.17 22.97 5.83
N ASN A 56 11.19 22.33 7.00
CA ASN A 56 12.41 21.82 7.63
C ASN A 56 13.01 20.58 6.95
N LEU A 57 12.29 19.92 6.04
CA LEU A 57 12.75 18.75 5.28
C LEU A 57 13.01 19.06 3.81
N ALA A 58 12.54 20.20 3.30
CA ALA A 58 12.59 20.55 1.88
C ALA A 58 14.02 20.61 1.32
N SER A 59 15.03 20.94 2.13
CA SER A 59 16.43 20.95 1.72
C SER A 59 17.10 19.57 1.69
N LEU A 60 16.46 18.57 2.31
CA LEU A 60 17.00 17.20 2.42
C LEU A 60 16.34 16.22 1.46
N ILE A 61 15.17 16.57 0.90
CA ILE A 61 14.44 15.72 -0.04
C ILE A 61 14.36 16.44 -1.38
N ASP A 62 15.13 15.92 -2.34
CA ASP A 62 15.14 16.37 -3.72
C ASP A 62 14.06 15.62 -4.51
N LEU A 63 13.06 16.34 -5.02
CA LEU A 63 11.96 15.77 -5.81
C LEU A 63 12.36 15.75 -7.29
N VAL A 64 12.87 14.62 -7.75
CA VAL A 64 13.41 14.43 -9.09
C VAL A 64 12.29 14.08 -10.07
N LYS A 65 12.04 14.98 -11.04
CA LYS A 65 11.03 14.81 -12.08
C LYS A 65 11.64 14.21 -13.34
N LEU A 66 11.26 12.98 -13.68
CA LEU A 66 11.63 12.33 -14.95
C LEU A 66 10.40 12.26 -15.87
N PRO A 67 10.42 12.89 -17.05
CA PRO A 67 9.29 12.85 -17.98
C PRO A 67 8.95 11.41 -18.38
N LEU A 68 7.68 11.04 -18.24
CA LEU A 68 7.20 9.72 -18.64
C LEU A 68 7.20 9.62 -20.18
N PRO A 69 7.89 8.64 -20.78
CA PRO A 69 7.88 8.46 -22.22
C PRO A 69 6.47 8.17 -22.76
N HIS A 70 6.19 8.68 -23.95
CA HIS A 70 4.92 8.41 -24.63
C HIS A 70 4.82 6.93 -25.06
N VAL A 71 3.65 6.34 -24.86
CA VAL A 71 3.32 4.98 -25.30
C VAL A 71 1.92 4.96 -25.91
N ASP A 72 1.78 4.28 -27.05
CA ASP A 72 0.49 4.10 -27.70
C ASP A 72 -0.56 3.51 -26.75
N ASN A 73 -1.80 3.99 -26.82
CA ASN A 73 -2.96 3.63 -25.99
C ASN A 73 -2.94 4.15 -24.54
N LEU A 74 -1.85 4.74 -24.08
CA LEU A 74 -1.79 5.51 -22.84
C LEU A 74 -2.29 6.96 -23.09
N PRO A 75 -3.24 7.49 -22.32
CA PRO A 75 -3.62 8.90 -22.44
C PRO A 75 -2.41 9.82 -22.19
N GLU A 76 -2.31 10.93 -22.93
CA GLU A 76 -1.15 11.86 -22.89
C GLU A 76 -0.81 12.36 -21.48
N ASP A 77 -1.84 12.55 -20.65
CA ASP A 77 -1.75 13.08 -19.30
C ASP A 77 -1.75 12.02 -18.19
N ALA A 78 -1.72 10.73 -18.56
CA ALA A 78 -1.76 9.62 -17.62
C ALA A 78 -0.36 9.28 -17.10
N GLU A 79 -0.08 9.70 -15.87
CA GLU A 79 1.18 9.41 -15.20
C GLU A 79 1.03 8.50 -13.97
N ALA A 80 -0.20 8.20 -13.54
CA ALA A 80 -0.45 7.26 -12.44
C ALA A 80 -1.62 6.30 -12.73
N THR A 81 -1.68 5.20 -11.98
CA THR A 81 -2.76 4.21 -12.08
C THR A 81 -4.15 4.82 -11.89
N ILE A 82 -4.27 5.89 -11.10
CA ILE A 82 -5.53 6.61 -10.87
C ILE A 82 -6.02 7.39 -12.10
N ASP A 83 -5.16 7.66 -13.08
CA ASP A 83 -5.51 8.41 -14.29
C ASP A 83 -6.13 7.49 -15.37
N VAL A 84 -6.06 6.16 -15.18
CA VAL A 84 -6.45 5.18 -16.20
C VAL A 84 -7.37 4.07 -15.66
N PRO A 85 -8.26 3.51 -16.50
CA PRO A 85 -8.97 2.29 -16.17
C PRO A 85 -8.01 1.09 -16.08
N SER A 86 -8.42 0.03 -15.36
CA SER A 86 -7.57 -1.15 -15.07
C SER A 86 -6.95 -1.79 -16.32
N ASN A 87 -7.68 -1.84 -17.43
CA ASN A 87 -7.22 -2.42 -18.70
C ASN A 87 -6.14 -1.58 -19.40
N LYS A 88 -5.90 -0.34 -18.97
CA LYS A 88 -4.84 0.53 -19.50
C LYS A 88 -3.58 0.60 -18.63
N VAL A 89 -3.61 0.02 -17.42
CA VAL A 89 -2.44 -0.06 -16.54
C VAL A 89 -1.22 -0.69 -17.22
N PRO A 90 -1.35 -1.75 -18.06
CA PRO A 90 -0.18 -2.31 -18.74
C PRO A 90 0.57 -1.32 -19.66
N TYR A 91 -0.12 -0.36 -20.29
CA TYR A 91 0.53 0.68 -21.09
C TYR A 91 1.27 1.70 -20.23
N LEU A 92 0.73 2.00 -19.03
CA LEU A 92 1.45 2.80 -18.03
C LEU A 92 2.73 2.07 -17.57
N THR A 93 2.66 0.75 -17.39
CA THR A 93 3.83 -0.06 -17.06
C THR A 93 4.89 -0.05 -18.16
N LYS A 94 4.50 -0.12 -19.44
CA LYS A 94 5.44 0.06 -20.57
C LYS A 94 6.13 1.42 -20.52
N ALA A 95 5.36 2.48 -20.26
CA ALA A 95 5.90 3.84 -20.18
C ALA A 95 6.88 3.96 -19.01
N TYR A 96 6.57 3.34 -17.88
CA TYR A 96 7.47 3.28 -16.73
C TYR A 96 8.75 2.48 -17.02
N ASP A 97 8.68 1.38 -17.77
CA ASP A 97 9.87 0.63 -18.19
C ASP A 97 10.75 1.47 -19.13
N ALA A 98 10.16 2.29 -19.98
CA ALA A 98 10.90 3.20 -20.85
C ALA A 98 11.66 4.32 -20.10
N LEU A 99 11.48 4.46 -18.76
CA LEU A 99 12.30 5.34 -17.93
C LEU A 99 13.71 4.78 -17.66
N GLU A 100 14.00 3.54 -18.07
CA GLU A 100 15.26 2.82 -17.80
C GLU A 100 16.51 3.69 -18.03
N ASP A 101 16.67 4.24 -19.23
CA ASP A 101 17.85 5.06 -19.58
C ASP A 101 17.94 6.35 -18.75
N SER A 102 16.80 7.00 -18.50
CA SER A 102 16.76 8.25 -17.73
C SER A 102 17.11 8.03 -16.26
N VAL A 103 16.62 6.94 -15.68
CA VAL A 103 16.97 6.53 -14.30
C VAL A 103 18.44 6.11 -14.25
N ALA A 104 18.94 5.35 -15.22
CA ALA A 104 20.35 4.96 -15.28
C ALA A 104 21.29 6.16 -15.31
N LEU A 105 20.97 7.16 -16.16
CA LEU A 105 21.73 8.39 -16.25
C LEU A 105 21.72 9.17 -14.93
N PHE A 106 20.53 9.34 -14.32
CA PHE A 106 20.40 9.99 -13.02
C PHE A 106 21.24 9.29 -11.93
N LEU A 107 21.20 7.97 -11.84
CA LEU A 107 21.94 7.22 -10.83
C LEU A 107 23.45 7.28 -11.06
N LYS A 108 23.89 7.29 -12.31
CA LYS A 108 25.31 7.46 -12.67
C LYS A 108 25.83 8.84 -12.26
N ASP A 109 25.04 9.89 -12.46
CA ASP A 109 25.46 11.27 -12.16
C ASP A 109 25.38 11.58 -10.67
N SER A 110 24.32 11.12 -10.00
CA SER A 110 24.05 11.42 -8.60
C SER A 110 24.81 10.53 -7.61
N GLN A 111 25.22 9.32 -8.02
CA GLN A 111 25.99 8.36 -7.22
C GLN A 111 25.48 8.19 -5.78
N PRO A 112 24.21 7.81 -5.57
CA PRO A 112 23.65 7.65 -4.24
C PRO A 112 24.37 6.50 -3.48
N ASP A 113 24.42 6.60 -2.16
CA ASP A 113 24.97 5.56 -1.28
C ASP A 113 24.11 4.29 -1.31
N TRP A 114 22.79 4.47 -1.48
CA TRP A 114 21.80 3.40 -1.58
C TRP A 114 20.69 3.73 -2.56
N LEU A 115 20.14 2.69 -3.19
CA LEU A 115 18.97 2.77 -4.04
C LEU A 115 17.84 1.91 -3.47
N LEU A 116 16.68 2.53 -3.23
CA LEU A 116 15.43 1.83 -2.87
C LEU A 116 14.46 1.88 -4.04
N TYR A 117 13.94 0.72 -4.45
CA TYR A 117 12.98 0.63 -5.55
C TYR A 117 11.85 -0.34 -5.23
N ASP A 118 10.77 -0.26 -6.01
CA ASP A 118 9.53 -1.02 -5.84
C ASP A 118 9.53 -2.32 -6.65
N PHE A 119 8.40 -3.03 -6.73
CA PHE A 119 8.28 -4.29 -7.45
C PHE A 119 8.30 -4.14 -8.98
N ALA A 120 7.90 -2.98 -9.50
CA ALA A 120 7.68 -2.76 -10.93
C ALA A 120 8.96 -2.66 -11.81
N PRO A 121 10.02 -1.92 -11.40
CA PRO A 121 11.22 -1.71 -12.22
C PRO A 121 12.17 -2.92 -12.17
N TYR A 122 11.77 -4.03 -12.78
CA TYR A 122 12.52 -5.29 -12.82
C TYR A 122 13.92 -5.19 -13.44
N TRP A 123 14.16 -4.16 -14.26
CA TRP A 123 15.44 -3.85 -14.89
C TRP A 123 16.41 -3.11 -13.94
N LEU A 124 15.91 -2.49 -12.88
CA LEU A 124 16.69 -1.62 -12.00
C LEU A 124 17.73 -2.34 -11.11
N PRO A 125 17.49 -3.57 -10.59
CA PRO A 125 18.53 -4.32 -9.89
C PRO A 125 19.79 -4.53 -10.74
N ARG A 126 19.63 -4.79 -12.04
CA ARG A 126 20.74 -4.95 -12.99
C ARG A 126 21.57 -3.67 -13.09
N ILE A 127 20.92 -2.52 -13.23
CA ILE A 127 21.57 -1.21 -13.34
C ILE A 127 22.29 -0.84 -12.05
N ALA A 128 21.66 -1.09 -10.89
CA ALA A 128 22.28 -0.87 -9.59
C ALA A 128 23.60 -1.65 -9.47
N ARG A 129 23.61 -2.92 -9.89
CA ARG A 129 24.81 -3.76 -9.92
C ARG A 129 25.88 -3.27 -10.90
N GLU A 130 25.50 -2.84 -12.11
CA GLU A 130 26.42 -2.29 -13.11
C GLU A 130 27.12 -1.01 -12.63
N LEU A 131 26.39 -0.15 -11.90
CA LEU A 131 26.94 1.05 -11.26
C LEU A 131 27.63 0.74 -9.91
N GLY A 132 27.38 -0.45 -9.36
CA GLY A 132 27.82 -0.91 -8.05
C GLY A 132 27.25 -0.09 -6.90
N ILE A 133 25.97 0.28 -7.01
CA ILE A 133 25.19 0.96 -5.97
C ILE A 133 24.50 -0.12 -5.12
N PRO A 134 24.75 -0.18 -3.80
CA PRO A 134 23.98 -1.03 -2.89
C PRO A 134 22.49 -0.74 -2.99
N ASN A 135 21.65 -1.77 -2.99
CA ASN A 135 20.26 -1.59 -3.36
C ASN A 135 19.27 -2.47 -2.59
N ALA A 136 18.06 -1.96 -2.42
CA ALA A 136 17.03 -2.55 -1.61
C ALA A 136 15.69 -2.56 -2.34
N PHE A 137 15.00 -3.70 -2.30
CA PHE A 137 13.58 -3.73 -2.61
C PHE A 137 12.81 -3.23 -1.38
N PHE A 138 12.20 -2.05 -1.47
CA PHE A 138 11.31 -1.56 -0.43
C PHE A 138 9.86 -1.99 -0.72
N SER A 139 9.44 -3.07 -0.06
CA SER A 139 8.10 -3.59 -0.17
C SER A 139 7.11 -2.82 0.70
N ILE A 140 6.14 -2.19 0.06
CA ILE A 140 4.92 -1.68 0.72
C ILE A 140 3.90 -2.80 1.03
N PHE A 141 4.13 -4.02 0.51
CA PHE A 141 3.35 -5.22 0.80
C PHE A 141 3.89 -5.91 2.05
N ILE A 142 2.99 -6.58 2.78
CA ILE A 142 3.31 -7.33 3.99
C ILE A 142 4.16 -8.57 3.69
N ALA A 143 4.93 -9.04 4.68
CA ALA A 143 5.82 -10.19 4.55
C ALA A 143 5.05 -11.47 4.20
N ALA A 144 3.81 -11.60 4.67
CA ALA A 144 2.94 -12.71 4.32
C ALA A 144 2.71 -12.83 2.82
N LEU A 145 2.48 -11.72 2.10
CA LEU A 145 2.32 -11.75 0.64
C LEU A 145 3.60 -12.18 -0.05
N LEU A 146 4.73 -11.57 0.31
CA LEU A 146 6.02 -11.88 -0.31
C LEU A 146 6.40 -13.35 -0.09
N SER A 147 6.21 -13.84 1.13
CA SER A 147 6.44 -15.26 1.47
C SER A 147 5.45 -16.18 0.78
N PHE A 148 4.19 -15.76 0.64
CA PHE A 148 3.17 -16.51 -0.08
C PHE A 148 3.51 -16.65 -1.57
N MET A 149 4.17 -15.67 -2.18
CA MET A 149 4.66 -15.77 -3.57
C MET A 149 5.81 -16.77 -3.72
N GLY A 150 6.65 -16.91 -2.70
CA GLY A 150 7.79 -17.83 -2.68
C GLY A 150 9.01 -17.27 -3.43
N SER A 151 10.06 -18.07 -3.52
CA SER A 151 11.26 -17.72 -4.27
C SER A 151 11.16 -18.15 -5.74
N LYS A 152 12.03 -17.58 -6.58
CA LYS A 152 12.13 -17.91 -8.01
C LYS A 152 12.29 -19.41 -8.29
N ALA A 153 12.96 -20.14 -7.39
CA ALA A 153 13.17 -21.58 -7.49
C ALA A 153 11.88 -22.41 -7.28
N LEU A 154 10.92 -21.88 -6.52
CA LEU A 154 9.65 -22.55 -6.18
C LEU A 154 8.52 -22.23 -7.16
N PHE A 155 8.75 -21.31 -8.11
CA PHE A 155 7.73 -20.87 -9.04
C PHE A 155 7.15 -22.01 -9.88
N GLY A 156 7.98 -22.98 -10.28
CA GLY A 156 7.55 -24.14 -11.06
C GLY A 156 6.51 -25.04 -10.38
N ASP A 157 6.29 -24.87 -9.07
CA ASP A 157 5.39 -25.70 -8.28
C ASP A 157 3.92 -25.26 -8.35
N ARG A 158 3.62 -24.06 -8.86
CA ARG A 158 2.25 -23.54 -9.01
C ARG A 158 1.89 -23.33 -10.47
N LYS A 159 1.00 -24.16 -11.00
CA LYS A 159 0.64 -24.20 -12.42
C LYS A 159 -0.85 -23.93 -12.68
N ASN A 160 -1.67 -23.96 -11.64
CA ASN A 160 -3.10 -23.76 -11.74
C ASN A 160 -3.58 -22.69 -10.72
N PRO A 161 -4.72 -22.04 -10.97
CA PRO A 161 -5.32 -21.11 -10.01
C PRO A 161 -5.50 -21.70 -8.60
N GLU A 162 -5.90 -22.97 -8.51
CA GLU A 162 -6.12 -23.70 -7.26
C GLU A 162 -4.88 -23.73 -6.37
N ASP A 163 -3.68 -23.67 -6.95
CA ASP A 163 -2.42 -23.65 -6.20
C ASP A 163 -2.24 -22.36 -5.38
N TYR A 164 -3.00 -21.30 -5.70
CA TYR A 164 -3.05 -20.05 -4.96
C TYR A 164 -4.24 -20.01 -3.98
N ALA A 165 -5.16 -20.96 -4.06
CA ALA A 165 -6.32 -21.07 -3.18
C ALA A 165 -6.06 -21.91 -1.91
N VAL A 166 -4.81 -22.33 -1.72
CA VAL A 166 -4.35 -23.09 -0.56
C VAL A 166 -3.05 -22.51 -0.01
N PRO A 167 -2.74 -22.73 1.28
CA PRO A 167 -1.44 -22.36 1.82
C PRO A 167 -0.28 -23.00 1.03
N PRO A 168 0.80 -22.26 0.76
CA PRO A 168 1.96 -22.77 0.04
C PRO A 168 2.61 -23.95 0.76
N LYS A 169 3.11 -24.94 0.01
CA LYS A 169 3.84 -26.10 0.57
C LYS A 169 5.11 -25.73 1.34
N TRP A 170 5.70 -24.58 1.03
CA TRP A 170 6.91 -24.09 1.70
C TRP A 170 6.62 -23.28 2.97
N VAL A 171 5.35 -23.07 3.32
CA VAL A 171 5.00 -22.47 4.62
C VAL A 171 5.05 -23.57 5.68
N PRO A 172 6.00 -23.51 6.64
CA PRO A 172 6.26 -24.61 7.57
C PRO A 172 5.38 -24.57 8.83
N PHE A 173 4.45 -23.61 8.91
CA PHE A 173 3.59 -23.38 10.08
C PHE A 173 2.10 -23.45 9.71
N PRO A 174 1.21 -23.80 10.67
CA PRO A 174 -0.23 -23.82 10.42
C PRO A 174 -0.74 -22.42 10.08
N THR A 175 -1.40 -22.28 8.94
CA THR A 175 -2.08 -21.05 8.53
C THR A 175 -3.23 -21.38 7.58
N THR A 176 -4.21 -20.49 7.55
CA THR A 176 -5.33 -20.48 6.61
C THR A 176 -5.15 -19.42 5.52
N VAL A 177 -4.04 -18.68 5.54
CA VAL A 177 -3.75 -17.60 4.59
C VAL A 177 -3.53 -18.16 3.18
N ALA A 178 -4.54 -17.95 2.35
CA ALA A 178 -4.54 -18.23 0.92
C ALA A 178 -5.62 -17.39 0.24
N TYR A 179 -5.52 -17.22 -1.08
CA TYR A 179 -6.58 -16.54 -1.82
C TYR A 179 -7.87 -17.37 -1.80
N ARG A 180 -9.03 -16.72 -1.90
CA ARG A 180 -10.24 -17.44 -2.28
C ARG A 180 -10.16 -17.85 -3.75
N PHE A 181 -10.92 -18.86 -4.14
CA PHE A 181 -10.80 -19.43 -5.48
C PHE A 181 -11.01 -18.37 -6.59
N PHE A 182 -12.04 -17.53 -6.50
CA PHE A 182 -12.26 -16.45 -7.49
C PHE A 182 -11.13 -15.39 -7.50
N GLU A 183 -10.44 -15.15 -6.39
CA GLU A 183 -9.27 -14.27 -6.32
C GLU A 183 -8.07 -14.96 -6.96
N SER A 184 -7.89 -16.25 -6.69
CA SER A 184 -6.82 -17.08 -7.23
C SER A 184 -6.78 -17.09 -8.77
N MET A 185 -7.96 -17.05 -9.42
CA MET A 185 -8.07 -16.91 -10.86
C MET A 185 -7.42 -15.62 -11.36
N LYS A 186 -7.68 -14.49 -10.70
CA LYS A 186 -7.10 -13.19 -11.07
C LYS A 186 -5.60 -13.14 -10.81
N ILE A 187 -5.15 -13.74 -9.70
CA ILE A 187 -3.72 -13.83 -9.35
C ILE A 187 -2.97 -14.71 -10.35
N PHE A 188 -3.59 -15.81 -10.80
CA PHE A 188 -3.01 -16.66 -11.82
C PHE A 188 -2.81 -15.93 -13.14
N GLU A 189 -3.73 -15.05 -13.54
CA GLU A 189 -3.54 -14.21 -14.73
C GLU A 189 -2.33 -13.26 -14.59
N CYS A 190 -2.01 -12.79 -13.38
CA CYS A 190 -0.81 -11.96 -13.13
C CYS A 190 0.52 -12.71 -13.35
N THR A 191 0.50 -14.03 -13.48
CA THR A 191 1.69 -14.83 -13.84
C THR A 191 1.99 -14.80 -15.33
N LYS A 192 0.98 -14.48 -16.15
CA LYS A 192 1.10 -14.41 -17.60
C LYS A 192 1.52 -13.01 -18.03
N ALA A 193 2.24 -12.93 -19.14
CA ALA A 193 2.56 -11.64 -19.75
C ALA A 193 1.26 -10.95 -20.16
N ASP A 194 1.12 -9.68 -19.78
CA ASP A 194 0.02 -8.83 -20.22
C ASP A 194 0.46 -8.00 -21.43
N GLU A 195 -0.31 -6.96 -21.76
CA GLU A 195 0.05 -6.04 -22.82
C GLU A 195 1.45 -5.45 -22.64
N SER A 196 2.01 -5.34 -21.43
CA SER A 196 3.39 -4.88 -21.16
C SER A 196 4.48 -5.87 -21.59
N ASN A 197 4.11 -7.06 -22.08
CA ASN A 197 4.98 -8.19 -22.43
C ASN A 197 5.75 -8.81 -21.26
N VAL A 198 5.59 -8.27 -20.04
CA VAL A 198 6.29 -8.72 -18.83
C VAL A 198 5.27 -8.91 -17.72
N SER A 199 5.13 -10.13 -17.21
CA SER A 199 4.15 -10.41 -16.17
C SER A 199 4.48 -9.70 -14.86
N VAL A 200 3.44 -9.32 -14.10
CA VAL A 200 3.61 -8.73 -12.76
C VAL A 200 4.44 -9.66 -11.88
N PHE A 201 4.19 -10.96 -11.95
CA PHE A 201 4.94 -11.95 -11.19
C PHE A 201 6.43 -11.97 -11.54
N PHE A 202 6.78 -11.90 -12.83
CA PHE A 202 8.18 -11.82 -13.27
C PHE A 202 8.87 -10.60 -12.68
N ARG A 203 8.20 -9.44 -12.67
CA ARG A 203 8.76 -8.21 -12.11
C ARG A 203 9.12 -8.35 -10.64
N PHE A 204 8.20 -8.88 -9.84
CA PHE A 204 8.46 -9.21 -8.43
C PHE A 204 9.65 -10.13 -8.25
N MET A 205 9.73 -11.21 -9.04
CA MET A 205 10.81 -12.19 -8.90
C MET A 205 12.17 -11.60 -9.24
N GLU A 206 12.29 -10.82 -10.32
CA GLU A 206 13.56 -10.19 -10.69
C GLU A 206 14.00 -9.13 -9.67
N VAL A 207 13.05 -8.35 -9.12
CA VAL A 207 13.31 -7.39 -8.04
C VAL A 207 13.77 -8.08 -6.76
N LEU A 208 13.04 -9.11 -6.32
CA LEU A 208 13.37 -9.88 -5.11
C LEU A 208 14.69 -10.63 -5.26
N ASP A 209 14.98 -11.21 -6.42
CA ASP A 209 16.23 -11.94 -6.70
C ASP A 209 17.42 -10.97 -6.77
N GLY A 210 17.26 -9.84 -7.46
CA GLY A 210 18.33 -8.89 -7.76
C GLY A 210 18.70 -7.90 -6.65
N CYS A 211 17.86 -7.71 -5.62
CA CYS A 211 18.17 -6.80 -4.52
C CYS A 211 19.21 -7.34 -3.53
N ASP A 212 19.97 -6.46 -2.88
CA ASP A 212 20.92 -6.85 -1.82
C ASP A 212 20.19 -7.15 -0.50
N ILE A 213 19.14 -6.38 -0.21
CA ILE A 213 18.27 -6.53 0.96
C ILE A 213 16.81 -6.30 0.60
N VAL A 214 15.90 -6.87 1.40
CA VAL A 214 14.47 -6.56 1.32
C VAL A 214 14.10 -5.73 2.53
N VAL A 215 13.48 -4.59 2.28
CA VAL A 215 12.94 -3.69 3.32
C VAL A 215 11.44 -3.86 3.30
N VAL A 216 10.81 -4.18 4.43
CA VAL A 216 9.37 -4.49 4.48
C VAL A 216 8.66 -3.49 5.36
N ARG A 217 7.58 -2.90 4.86
CA ARG A 217 6.65 -2.09 5.66
C ARG A 217 5.83 -2.99 6.60
N SER A 218 6.50 -3.50 7.62
CA SER A 218 5.95 -4.38 8.64
C SER A 218 6.79 -4.37 9.92
N CYS A 219 6.44 -5.21 10.89
CA CYS A 219 7.14 -5.37 12.16
C CYS A 219 7.01 -6.81 12.70
N MET A 220 7.97 -7.22 13.53
CA MET A 220 8.06 -8.57 14.10
C MET A 220 6.89 -8.90 15.02
N GLU A 221 6.27 -7.92 15.66
CA GLU A 221 5.11 -8.15 16.53
C GLU A 221 3.83 -8.45 15.72
N LEU A 222 3.80 -8.11 14.43
CA LEU A 222 2.64 -8.33 13.57
C LEU A 222 2.70 -9.69 12.88
N GLU A 223 3.79 -10.02 12.22
CA GLU A 223 3.91 -11.21 11.35
C GLU A 223 5.29 -11.89 11.43
N PRO A 224 5.73 -12.31 12.63
CA PRO A 224 7.09 -12.82 12.83
C PRO A 224 7.38 -14.07 12.00
N GLU A 225 6.44 -15.01 11.93
CA GLU A 225 6.62 -16.26 11.19
C GLU A 225 6.80 -16.01 9.69
N TRP A 226 6.08 -15.01 9.15
CA TRP A 226 6.18 -14.61 7.75
C TRP A 226 7.48 -13.87 7.46
N LEU A 227 7.95 -12.99 8.36
CA LEU A 227 9.23 -12.31 8.21
C LEU A 227 10.41 -13.30 8.24
N CYS A 228 10.39 -14.26 9.17
CA CYS A 228 11.41 -15.32 9.22
C CYS A 228 11.37 -16.21 7.98
N LEU A 229 10.18 -16.61 7.51
CA LEU A 229 10.05 -17.40 6.29
C LEU A 229 10.58 -16.65 5.06
N LEU A 230 10.33 -15.34 4.96
CA LEU A 230 10.82 -14.53 3.85
C LEU A 230 12.35 -14.53 3.79
N GLU A 231 13.01 -14.40 4.95
CA GLU A 231 14.48 -14.48 5.06
C GLU A 231 14.99 -15.86 4.63
N ASP A 232 14.33 -16.93 5.06
CA ASP A 232 14.67 -18.30 4.68
C ASP A 232 14.50 -18.58 3.18
N LEU A 233 13.44 -18.02 2.56
CA LEU A 233 13.14 -18.22 1.15
C LEU A 233 14.15 -17.52 0.23
N HIS A 234 14.56 -16.29 0.59
CA HIS A 234 15.41 -15.46 -0.28
C HIS A 234 16.88 -15.44 0.15
N ARG A 235 17.22 -15.97 1.32
CA ARG A 235 18.60 -16.07 1.84
C ARG A 235 19.32 -14.73 1.83
N LYS A 236 18.60 -13.66 2.17
CA LYS A 236 19.11 -12.28 2.24
C LYS A 236 18.46 -11.53 3.40
N PRO A 237 19.10 -10.46 3.91
CA PRO A 237 18.58 -9.70 5.03
C PRO A 237 17.19 -9.13 4.74
N ILE A 238 16.27 -9.36 5.67
CA ILE A 238 14.91 -8.80 5.67
C ILE A 238 14.83 -7.77 6.80
N LEU A 239 14.61 -6.51 6.44
CA LEU A 239 14.59 -5.40 7.40
C LEU A 239 13.16 -4.83 7.50
N PRO A 240 12.40 -5.19 8.54
CA PRO A 240 11.17 -4.48 8.87
C PRO A 240 11.48 -3.02 9.26
N ILE A 241 10.67 -2.09 8.77
CA ILE A 241 10.82 -0.64 9.03
C ILE A 241 9.62 -0.05 9.80
N GLY A 242 8.82 -0.92 10.42
CA GLY A 242 7.57 -0.54 11.03
C GLY A 242 6.44 -0.32 10.02
N GLN A 243 5.35 0.25 10.51
CA GLN A 243 4.09 0.41 9.79
C GLN A 243 4.00 1.74 9.03
N LEU A 244 4.93 2.67 9.26
CA LEU A 244 4.92 4.01 8.66
C LEU A 244 3.52 4.67 8.78
N PRO A 245 3.01 4.90 10.00
CA PRO A 245 1.70 5.52 10.18
C PRO A 245 1.71 6.94 9.60
N THR A 246 0.67 7.27 8.83
CA THR A 246 0.50 8.62 8.28
C THR A 246 0.30 9.60 9.43
N ILE A 247 1.14 10.64 9.51
CA ILE A 247 0.99 11.68 10.53
C ILE A 247 -0.17 12.60 10.11
N VAL A 248 -1.14 12.82 11.00
CA VAL A 248 -2.10 13.92 10.87
C VAL A 248 -1.30 15.21 10.99
N LEU A 249 -0.85 15.76 9.86
CA LEU A 249 -0.40 17.13 9.84
C LEU A 249 -1.64 17.97 10.13
N ASN A 250 -1.61 18.71 11.24
CA ASN A 250 -2.52 19.83 11.48
C ASN A 250 -2.16 20.92 10.46
N SER A 251 -2.40 20.66 9.17
CA SER A 251 -2.36 21.70 8.16
C SER A 251 -3.57 22.58 8.41
N GLU A 252 -3.29 23.86 8.64
CA GLU A 252 -4.17 24.96 9.02
C GLU A 252 -5.35 25.26 8.06
N ASP A 253 -5.62 24.39 7.09
CA ASP A 253 -6.77 24.53 6.20
C ASP A 253 -7.96 23.75 6.78
N GLU A 254 -8.70 24.39 7.70
CA GLU A 254 -10.13 24.13 7.90
C GLU A 254 -10.87 24.51 6.62
N THR A 255 -10.74 23.69 5.59
CA THR A 255 -11.50 23.87 4.35
C THR A 255 -12.99 23.75 4.68
N ASP A 256 -13.83 24.51 3.97
CA ASP A 256 -15.29 24.38 4.06
C ASP A 256 -15.73 22.91 3.91
N THR A 257 -15.02 22.16 3.06
CA THR A 257 -15.18 20.72 2.86
C THR A 257 -14.97 19.91 4.15
N TRP A 258 -13.95 20.21 4.94
CA TRP A 258 -13.74 19.51 6.22
C TRP A 258 -14.77 19.94 7.27
N LEU A 259 -15.12 21.22 7.32
CA LEU A 259 -16.03 21.76 8.33
C LEU A 259 -17.42 21.11 8.30
N TRP A 260 -18.03 20.95 7.13
CA TRP A 260 -19.34 20.29 7.04
C TRP A 260 -19.27 18.79 7.38
N MET A 261 -18.19 18.11 6.98
CA MET A 261 -17.98 16.69 7.29
C MET A 261 -17.85 16.50 8.79
N LYS A 262 -17.05 17.35 9.43
CA LYS A 262 -16.87 17.37 10.88
C LYS A 262 -18.21 17.65 11.58
N GLU A 263 -18.99 18.63 11.13
CA GLU A 263 -20.29 18.94 11.72
C GLU A 263 -21.26 17.74 11.66
N TRP A 264 -21.27 17.01 10.54
CA TRP A 264 -22.08 15.79 10.43
C TRP A 264 -21.61 14.70 11.39
N LEU A 265 -20.28 14.51 11.48
CA LEU A 265 -19.66 13.52 12.36
C LEU A 265 -19.84 13.84 13.86
N ASP A 266 -19.80 15.12 14.24
CA ASP A 266 -20.00 15.63 15.61
C ASP A 266 -21.41 15.35 16.13
N LYS A 267 -22.40 15.23 15.23
CA LYS A 267 -23.80 14.90 15.58
C LYS A 267 -24.03 13.41 15.85
N GLN A 268 -23.04 12.55 15.56
CA GLN A 268 -23.16 11.10 15.71
C GLN A 268 -22.67 10.64 17.08
N ALA A 269 -23.19 9.51 17.56
CA ALA A 269 -22.71 8.91 18.80
C ALA A 269 -21.25 8.43 18.67
N LYS A 270 -20.54 8.38 19.79
CA LYS A 270 -19.15 7.92 19.83
C LYS A 270 -19.06 6.48 19.32
N GLY A 271 -18.16 6.24 18.36
CA GLY A 271 -17.92 4.92 17.78
C GLY A 271 -19.11 4.30 17.02
N SER A 272 -20.15 5.06 16.66
CA SER A 272 -21.31 4.51 15.96
C SER A 272 -21.20 4.53 14.44
N VAL A 273 -20.36 5.40 13.87
CA VAL A 273 -20.24 5.60 12.43
C VAL A 273 -19.35 4.53 11.80
N VAL A 274 -19.81 3.96 10.68
CA VAL A 274 -18.99 3.19 9.75
C VAL A 274 -18.44 4.13 8.69
N TYR A 275 -17.12 4.32 8.67
CA TYR A 275 -16.46 4.92 7.53
C TYR A 275 -16.35 3.90 6.40
N VAL A 276 -16.72 4.25 5.17
CA VAL A 276 -16.71 3.35 4.01
C VAL A 276 -15.85 3.97 2.92
N ALA A 277 -14.77 3.30 2.56
CA ALA A 277 -13.89 3.73 1.47
C ALA A 277 -13.05 2.56 0.93
N PHE A 278 -12.99 2.45 -0.40
CA PHE A 278 -12.25 1.38 -1.09
C PHE A 278 -10.93 1.87 -1.72
N GLY A 279 -10.41 3.02 -1.26
CA GLY A 279 -9.15 3.59 -1.73
C GLY A 279 -9.27 4.29 -3.08
N SER A 280 -8.14 4.81 -3.58
CA SER A 280 -8.08 5.49 -4.88
C SER A 280 -8.11 4.52 -6.06
N GLU A 281 -7.57 3.33 -5.84
CA GLU A 281 -7.45 2.30 -6.85
C GLU A 281 -8.77 1.54 -6.97
N ALA A 282 -9.36 1.01 -5.90
CA ALA A 282 -10.50 0.12 -6.11
C ALA A 282 -11.73 0.84 -6.67
N LYS A 283 -12.26 0.29 -7.76
CA LYS A 283 -13.55 0.67 -8.33
C LYS A 283 -14.42 -0.60 -8.37
N PRO A 284 -15.46 -0.71 -7.52
CA PRO A 284 -16.40 -1.83 -7.56
C PRO A 284 -17.17 -1.83 -8.89
N SER A 285 -17.70 -2.98 -9.29
CA SER A 285 -18.68 -3.05 -10.38
C SER A 285 -19.98 -2.35 -10.00
N GLN A 286 -20.85 -2.08 -10.98
CA GLN A 286 -22.19 -1.52 -10.72
C GLN A 286 -23.02 -2.43 -9.81
N GLU A 287 -22.91 -3.74 -9.98
CA GLU A 287 -23.58 -4.75 -9.14
C GLU A 287 -23.03 -4.73 -7.72
N GLU A 288 -21.69 -4.73 -7.56
CA GLU A 288 -21.04 -4.65 -6.25
C GLU A 288 -21.40 -3.35 -5.52
N LEU A 289 -21.41 -2.20 -6.21
CA LEU A 289 -21.84 -0.92 -5.63
C LEU A 289 -23.31 -0.98 -5.17
N THR A 290 -24.18 -1.59 -5.97
CA THR A 290 -25.60 -1.73 -5.64
C THR A 290 -25.80 -2.53 -4.35
N GLU A 291 -25.12 -3.68 -4.22
CA GLU A 291 -25.21 -4.51 -3.02
C GLU A 291 -24.54 -3.85 -1.79
N ILE A 292 -23.43 -3.11 -1.98
CA ILE A 292 -22.82 -2.30 -0.91
C ILE A 292 -23.81 -1.23 -0.41
N ALA A 293 -24.37 -0.43 -1.32
CA ALA A 293 -25.25 0.67 -0.97
C ALA A 293 -26.50 0.14 -0.24
N LEU A 294 -27.17 -0.87 -0.80
CA LEU A 294 -28.37 -1.44 -0.19
C LEU A 294 -28.06 -2.15 1.14
N GLY A 295 -26.86 -2.73 1.29
CA GLY A 295 -26.40 -3.27 2.58
C GLY A 295 -26.19 -2.19 3.65
N LEU A 296 -25.64 -1.03 3.27
CA LEU A 296 -25.52 0.14 4.17
C LEU A 296 -26.91 0.62 4.61
N GLU A 297 -27.85 0.77 3.69
CA GLU A 297 -29.25 1.15 3.97
C GLU A 297 -29.93 0.15 4.92
N GLN A 298 -29.73 -1.15 4.69
CA GLN A 298 -30.32 -2.22 5.51
C GLN A 298 -29.69 -2.34 6.90
N SER A 299 -28.40 -2.01 7.06
CA SER A 299 -27.71 -2.12 8.35
C SER A 299 -28.30 -1.22 9.44
N LYS A 300 -28.95 -0.11 9.04
CA LYS A 300 -29.44 0.98 9.90
C LYS A 300 -28.36 1.65 10.74
N LEU A 301 -27.09 1.44 10.39
CA LEU A 301 -25.96 2.10 11.04
C LEU A 301 -25.69 3.46 10.39
N PRO A 302 -25.23 4.45 11.16
CA PRO A 302 -24.67 5.66 10.59
C PRO A 302 -23.45 5.36 9.74
N PHE A 303 -23.36 5.94 8.53
CA PHE A 303 -22.23 5.72 7.65
C PHE A 303 -21.73 6.99 6.96
N PHE A 304 -20.43 7.05 6.74
CA PHE A 304 -19.80 8.06 5.89
C PHE A 304 -19.15 7.34 4.71
N PHE A 305 -19.75 7.44 3.53
CA PHE A 305 -19.34 6.69 2.35
C PHE A 305 -18.62 7.56 1.32
N VAL A 306 -17.34 7.29 1.12
CA VAL A 306 -16.55 7.88 0.04
C VAL A 306 -16.68 7.01 -1.21
N LEU A 307 -17.39 7.52 -2.22
CA LEU A 307 -17.67 6.80 -3.44
C LEU A 307 -16.90 7.40 -4.62
N ARG A 308 -16.04 6.60 -5.23
CA ARG A 308 -15.40 6.95 -6.50
C ARG A 308 -16.20 6.36 -7.66
N THR A 309 -16.83 7.21 -8.45
CA THR A 309 -17.71 6.79 -9.57
C THR A 309 -16.94 6.45 -10.86
N ARG A 310 -15.69 6.92 -11.00
CA ARG A 310 -14.80 6.61 -12.13
C ARG A 310 -13.31 6.67 -11.75
N ARG A 311 -12.45 5.96 -12.50
CA ARG A 311 -10.98 6.02 -12.42
C ARG A 311 -10.41 7.00 -13.44
N GLY A 312 -10.11 8.22 -13.00
CA GLY A 312 -9.56 9.24 -13.89
C GLY A 312 -10.54 9.68 -14.98
N THR A 313 -10.08 10.51 -15.89
CA THR A 313 -10.90 11.05 -16.99
C THR A 313 -11.02 10.09 -18.17
N ALA A 314 -10.10 9.13 -18.29
CA ALA A 314 -10.08 8.13 -19.37
C ALA A 314 -11.03 6.94 -19.13
N ASP A 315 -11.60 6.81 -17.92
CA ASP A 315 -12.58 5.78 -17.59
C ASP A 315 -14.01 6.25 -17.91
N THR A 316 -14.61 5.63 -18.91
CA THR A 316 -15.96 5.93 -19.39
C THR A 316 -17.06 5.15 -18.66
N GLY A 317 -16.72 4.11 -17.88
CA GLY A 317 -17.69 3.21 -17.28
C GLY A 317 -18.23 3.71 -15.95
N LEU A 318 -18.91 4.86 -15.90
CA LEU A 318 -19.44 5.45 -14.67
C LEU A 318 -20.31 4.45 -13.88
N ILE A 319 -20.12 4.43 -12.55
CA ILE A 319 -21.03 3.71 -11.64
C ILE A 319 -21.89 4.70 -10.86
N GLU A 320 -23.14 4.33 -10.60
CA GLU A 320 -24.15 5.18 -9.99
C GLU A 320 -24.79 4.49 -8.78
N LEU A 321 -25.20 5.29 -7.79
CA LEU A 321 -25.94 4.77 -6.64
C LEU A 321 -27.34 4.29 -7.07
N PRO A 322 -27.95 3.33 -6.34
CA PRO A 322 -29.33 2.96 -6.58
C PRO A 322 -30.25 4.18 -6.52
N GLU A 323 -31.25 4.22 -7.39
CA GLU A 323 -32.21 5.33 -7.48
C GLU A 323 -32.79 5.66 -6.09
N GLY A 324 -32.77 6.93 -5.70
CA GLY A 324 -33.30 7.43 -4.43
C GLY A 324 -32.51 7.03 -3.17
N PHE A 325 -31.32 6.44 -3.31
CA PHE A 325 -30.51 5.99 -2.16
C PHE A 325 -30.20 7.09 -1.14
N GLU A 326 -29.74 8.25 -1.60
CA GLU A 326 -29.38 9.37 -0.71
C GLU A 326 -30.59 9.91 0.05
N GLU A 327 -31.77 9.98 -0.59
CA GLU A 327 -33.01 10.40 0.07
C GLU A 327 -33.48 9.37 1.10
N ARG A 328 -33.43 8.07 0.77
CA ARG A 328 -33.81 6.99 1.72
C ARG A 328 -32.87 6.88 2.92
N THR A 329 -31.62 7.28 2.75
CA THR A 329 -30.59 7.24 3.80
C THR A 329 -30.33 8.60 4.44
N LYS A 330 -31.18 9.60 4.16
CA LYS A 330 -31.08 10.94 4.71
C LYS A 330 -31.14 10.91 6.24
N GLY A 331 -30.12 11.46 6.88
CA GLY A 331 -29.96 11.44 8.34
C GLY A 331 -29.34 10.16 8.89
N GLN A 332 -29.33 9.05 8.13
CA GLN A 332 -28.56 7.85 8.46
C GLN A 332 -27.11 8.00 7.99
N GLY A 333 -26.87 8.38 6.74
CA GLY A 333 -25.52 8.44 6.18
C GLY A 333 -25.30 9.60 5.22
N VAL A 334 -24.05 9.78 4.84
CA VAL A 334 -23.62 10.74 3.83
C VAL A 334 -22.77 10.05 2.79
N VAL A 335 -22.95 10.44 1.52
CA VAL A 335 -22.08 10.01 0.42
C VAL A 335 -21.25 11.20 -0.05
N CYS A 336 -19.96 10.98 -0.26
CA CYS A 336 -19.07 11.97 -0.83
C CYS A 336 -18.36 11.39 -2.05
N THR A 337 -18.49 12.06 -3.19
CA THR A 337 -17.85 11.65 -4.45
C THR A 337 -16.54 12.41 -4.76
N ASN A 338 -16.27 13.46 -3.99
CA ASN A 338 -15.06 14.26 -4.09
C ASN A 338 -13.98 13.74 -3.13
N TRP A 339 -12.78 14.33 -3.24
CA TRP A 339 -11.70 14.05 -2.28
C TRP A 339 -12.13 14.38 -0.85
N VAL A 340 -11.73 13.53 0.10
CA VAL A 340 -11.96 13.74 1.53
C VAL A 340 -10.66 13.60 2.32
N PRO A 341 -10.52 14.29 3.46
CA PRO A 341 -9.40 14.07 4.37
C PRO A 341 -9.61 12.76 5.16
N GLN A 342 -9.43 11.62 4.49
CA GLN A 342 -9.67 10.27 5.02
C GLN A 342 -9.13 10.10 6.44
N LEU A 343 -7.88 10.50 6.67
CA LEU A 343 -7.23 10.40 7.98
C LEU A 343 -7.98 11.17 9.09
N LYS A 344 -8.49 12.38 8.79
CA LYS A 344 -9.25 13.18 9.74
C LYS A 344 -10.61 12.55 10.05
N ILE A 345 -11.25 11.94 9.05
CA ILE A 345 -12.52 11.22 9.24
C ILE A 345 -12.31 10.00 10.14
N ILE A 346 -11.33 9.14 9.82
CA ILE A 346 -11.02 7.94 10.62
C ILE A 346 -10.58 8.33 12.05
N ALA A 347 -9.87 9.45 12.21
CA ALA A 347 -9.48 9.96 13.53
C ALA A 347 -10.67 10.41 14.39
N HIS A 348 -11.82 10.74 13.79
CA HIS A 348 -12.97 11.29 14.50
C HIS A 348 -13.57 10.31 15.52
N ASP A 349 -13.95 10.80 16.70
CA ASP A 349 -14.43 9.97 17.82
C ASP A 349 -15.73 9.20 17.52
N SER A 350 -16.57 9.74 16.63
CA SER A 350 -17.80 9.06 16.20
C SER A 350 -17.57 7.87 15.27
N VAL A 351 -16.40 7.76 14.62
CA VAL A 351 -16.07 6.60 13.77
C VAL A 351 -15.69 5.41 14.64
N GLY A 352 -16.42 4.30 14.52
CA GLY A 352 -16.14 3.06 15.25
C GLY A 352 -15.52 1.96 14.39
N GLY A 353 -15.84 1.97 13.10
CA GLY A 353 -15.38 0.96 12.16
C GLY A 353 -15.07 1.52 10.79
N PHE A 354 -14.25 0.79 10.05
CA PHE A 354 -13.87 1.09 8.68
C PHE A 354 -14.21 -0.11 7.79
N PHE A 355 -15.20 0.09 6.92
CA PHE A 355 -15.48 -0.79 5.81
C PHE A 355 -14.52 -0.50 4.65
N THR A 356 -13.53 -1.38 4.48
CA THR A 356 -12.34 -1.14 3.66
C THR A 356 -12.02 -2.29 2.72
N HIS A 357 -11.21 -1.97 1.72
CA HIS A 357 -10.71 -2.90 0.71
C HIS A 357 -9.47 -3.69 1.15
N SER A 358 -9.04 -3.58 2.42
CA SER A 358 -7.84 -4.27 2.95
C SER A 358 -6.52 -3.87 2.28
N GLY A 359 -6.46 -2.72 1.61
CA GLY A 359 -5.18 -2.13 1.20
C GLY A 359 -4.37 -1.72 2.43
N TRP A 360 -3.08 -2.06 2.46
CA TRP A 360 -2.29 -1.99 3.69
C TRP A 360 -2.18 -0.59 4.28
N THR A 361 -2.08 0.45 3.46
CA THR A 361 -2.12 1.86 3.93
C THR A 361 -3.43 2.16 4.67
N SER A 362 -4.58 1.75 4.14
CA SER A 362 -5.87 1.96 4.80
C SER A 362 -6.00 1.17 6.10
N VAL A 363 -5.40 -0.02 6.17
CA VAL A 363 -5.35 -0.83 7.39
C VAL A 363 -4.52 -0.12 8.47
N VAL A 364 -3.32 0.35 8.11
CA VAL A 364 -2.46 1.14 9.01
C VAL A 364 -3.21 2.37 9.53
N GLU A 365 -3.89 3.12 8.64
CA GLU A 365 -4.65 4.31 9.01
C GLU A 365 -5.85 4.04 9.93
N ALA A 366 -6.48 2.87 9.82
CA ALA A 366 -7.57 2.46 10.69
C ALA A 366 -7.07 2.06 12.08
N LEU A 367 -6.04 1.19 12.11
CA LEU A 367 -5.54 0.58 13.33
C LEU A 367 -4.80 1.58 14.20
N GLN A 368 -4.16 2.61 13.62
CA GLN A 368 -3.61 3.71 14.42
C GLN A 368 -4.67 4.45 15.26
N PHE A 369 -5.94 4.38 14.89
CA PHE A 369 -7.06 4.93 15.66
C PHE A 369 -7.90 3.84 16.35
N GLY A 370 -7.49 2.58 16.27
CA GLY A 370 -8.19 1.44 16.87
C GLY A 370 -9.57 1.18 16.28
N ARG A 371 -9.77 1.48 14.98
CA ARG A 371 -11.06 1.27 14.30
C ARG A 371 -11.20 -0.18 13.88
N ALA A 372 -12.36 -0.77 14.16
CA ALA A 372 -12.65 -2.13 13.75
C ALA A 372 -12.71 -2.24 12.21
N LEU A 373 -12.20 -3.32 11.65
CA LEU A 373 -12.12 -3.50 10.21
C LEU A 373 -13.21 -4.43 9.70
N ILE A 374 -13.96 -3.96 8.70
CA ILE A 374 -14.87 -4.78 7.89
C ILE A 374 -14.26 -4.85 6.49
N LEU A 375 -13.98 -6.05 6.00
CA LEU A 375 -13.09 -6.27 4.85
C LEU A 375 -13.89 -6.75 3.63
N LEU A 376 -13.68 -6.09 2.49
CA LEU A 376 -14.19 -6.51 1.19
C LEU A 376 -13.16 -6.23 0.10
N THR A 377 -12.57 -7.29 -0.43
CA THR A 377 -11.43 -7.24 -1.35
C THR A 377 -11.85 -7.03 -2.81
N PHE A 378 -11.00 -6.36 -3.60
CA PHE A 378 -11.24 -6.11 -5.03
C PHE A 378 -10.02 -6.43 -5.91
N TYR A 379 -8.80 -6.23 -5.41
CA TYR A 379 -7.55 -6.33 -6.19
C TYR A 379 -6.44 -7.11 -5.48
N SER A 380 -5.64 -7.81 -6.28
CA SER A 380 -4.26 -8.24 -6.02
C SER A 380 -3.98 -8.72 -4.58
N ASP A 381 -3.21 -7.94 -3.80
CA ASP A 381 -2.70 -8.26 -2.47
C ASP A 381 -3.77 -8.27 -1.37
N GLN A 382 -4.91 -7.63 -1.64
CA GLN A 382 -5.97 -7.42 -0.65
C GLN A 382 -6.53 -8.74 -0.11
N GLY A 383 -6.57 -9.80 -0.93
CA GLY A 383 -6.98 -11.14 -0.51
C GLY A 383 -6.10 -11.70 0.61
N ILE A 384 -4.77 -11.63 0.44
CA ILE A 384 -3.81 -12.09 1.44
C ILE A 384 -3.84 -11.17 2.67
N ASN A 385 -3.86 -9.85 2.47
CA ASN A 385 -3.98 -8.90 3.58
C ASN A 385 -5.23 -9.22 4.43
N ALA A 386 -6.38 -9.43 3.78
CA ALA A 386 -7.62 -9.73 4.46
C ALA A 386 -7.57 -11.04 5.25
N LYS A 387 -6.94 -12.08 4.69
CA LYS A 387 -6.79 -13.37 5.36
C LYS A 387 -5.86 -13.32 6.56
N VAL A 388 -4.77 -12.56 6.49
CA VAL A 388 -3.89 -12.31 7.63
C VAL A 388 -4.64 -11.56 8.75
N LEU A 389 -5.44 -10.56 8.38
CA LEU A 389 -6.26 -9.80 9.34
C LEU A 389 -7.36 -10.65 9.97
N GLU A 390 -8.02 -11.52 9.19
CA GLU A 390 -9.06 -12.43 9.64
C GLU A 390 -8.50 -13.48 10.61
N GLU A 391 -7.38 -14.12 10.26
CA GLU A 391 -6.72 -15.15 11.07
C GLU A 391 -6.30 -14.60 12.45
N LYS A 392 -5.90 -13.32 12.52
CA LYS A 392 -5.53 -12.63 13.77
C LYS A 392 -6.72 -11.95 14.48
N HIS A 393 -7.94 -12.11 13.96
CA HIS A 393 -9.16 -11.45 14.43
C HIS A 393 -9.10 -9.91 14.46
N ILE A 394 -8.25 -9.30 13.64
CA ILE A 394 -8.08 -7.85 13.53
C ILE A 394 -9.19 -7.25 12.64
N GLY A 395 -9.69 -8.02 11.68
CA GLY A 395 -10.80 -7.62 10.81
C GLY A 395 -11.73 -8.77 10.48
N TYR A 396 -12.95 -8.43 10.09
CA TYR A 396 -13.97 -9.39 9.68
C TYR A 396 -14.15 -9.35 8.16
N LEU A 397 -13.94 -10.49 7.50
CA LEU A 397 -14.09 -10.61 6.05
C LEU A 397 -15.55 -10.88 5.69
N ILE A 398 -16.12 -10.03 4.83
CA ILE A 398 -17.50 -10.22 4.37
C ILE A 398 -17.60 -11.56 3.62
N PRO A 399 -18.59 -12.42 3.97
CA PRO A 399 -18.85 -13.65 3.26
C PRO A 399 -19.16 -13.39 1.79
N ARG A 400 -18.51 -14.11 0.89
CA ARG A 400 -18.75 -14.08 -0.56
C ARG A 400 -18.97 -15.50 -1.06
N ASN A 401 -19.57 -15.64 -2.22
CA ASN A 401 -19.59 -16.89 -2.95
C ASN A 401 -18.16 -17.27 -3.35
N GLU A 402 -17.74 -18.50 -3.04
CA GLU A 402 -16.35 -18.93 -3.28
C GLU A 402 -16.02 -19.12 -4.76
N GLN A 403 -17.03 -19.39 -5.61
CA GLN A 403 -16.84 -19.65 -7.04
C GLN A 403 -16.71 -18.35 -7.85
N ASP A 404 -17.63 -17.41 -7.67
CA ASP A 404 -17.70 -16.18 -8.49
C ASP A 404 -17.36 -14.89 -7.72
N GLY A 405 -17.21 -14.98 -6.41
CA GLY A 405 -16.98 -13.81 -5.56
C GLY A 405 -18.20 -12.91 -5.41
N SER A 406 -19.40 -13.29 -5.81
CA SER A 406 -20.60 -12.49 -5.55
C SER A 406 -20.89 -12.36 -4.05
N PHE A 407 -21.51 -11.26 -3.65
CA PHE A 407 -21.97 -11.03 -2.29
C PHE A 407 -23.31 -10.29 -2.32
N THR A 408 -24.03 -10.35 -1.20
CA THR A 408 -25.37 -9.75 -1.10
C THR A 408 -25.39 -8.60 -0.11
N ARG A 409 -26.33 -7.67 -0.28
CA ARG A 409 -26.66 -6.62 0.67
C ARG A 409 -26.90 -7.16 2.07
N ASP A 410 -27.49 -8.35 2.19
CA ASP A 410 -27.73 -9.01 3.47
C ASP A 410 -26.39 -9.42 4.13
N SER A 411 -25.43 -9.93 3.35
CA SER A 411 -24.09 -10.24 3.85
C SER A 411 -23.36 -8.97 4.32
N VAL A 412 -23.50 -7.86 3.59
CA VAL A 412 -22.94 -6.56 3.98
C VAL A 412 -23.59 -6.06 5.27
N ALA A 413 -24.93 -5.98 5.31
CA ALA A 413 -25.67 -5.47 6.46
C ALA A 413 -25.40 -6.28 7.74
N LYS A 414 -25.41 -7.62 7.64
CA LYS A 414 -25.11 -8.50 8.78
C LYS A 414 -23.67 -8.34 9.26
N SER A 415 -22.69 -8.24 8.35
CA SER A 415 -21.29 -8.07 8.71
C SER A 415 -21.03 -6.74 9.40
N LEU A 416 -21.63 -5.66 8.89
CA LEU A 416 -21.54 -4.33 9.50
C LEU A 416 -22.14 -4.34 10.92
N ARG A 417 -23.34 -4.89 11.08
CA ARG A 417 -24.00 -4.99 12.39
C ARG A 417 -23.22 -5.87 13.36
N LEU A 418 -22.74 -7.02 12.91
CA LEU A 418 -21.91 -7.93 13.70
C LEU A 418 -20.76 -7.16 14.33
N VAL A 419 -19.92 -6.54 13.48
CA VAL A 419 -18.70 -5.85 13.93
C VAL A 419 -19.00 -4.60 14.75
N MET A 420 -20.07 -3.86 14.46
CA MET A 420 -20.32 -2.56 15.10
C MET A 420 -21.19 -2.65 16.36
N VAL A 421 -22.10 -3.62 16.45
CA VAL A 421 -23.17 -3.64 17.46
C VAL A 421 -23.19 -4.94 18.24
N GLU A 422 -23.16 -6.08 17.55
CA GLU A 422 -23.38 -7.36 18.22
C GLU A 422 -22.21 -7.74 19.15
N GLU A 423 -22.48 -8.63 20.11
CA GLU A 423 -21.51 -9.04 21.15
C GLU A 423 -20.38 -9.88 20.55
N GLU A 424 -20.68 -10.75 19.58
CA GLU A 424 -19.67 -11.55 18.88
C GLU A 424 -18.66 -10.66 18.15
N GLY A 425 -19.09 -9.50 17.66
CA GLY A 425 -18.20 -8.53 17.02
C GLY A 425 -17.29 -7.77 17.98
N LYS A 426 -17.53 -7.86 19.29
CA LYS A 426 -16.69 -7.23 20.31
C LYS A 426 -15.24 -7.71 20.22
N LEU A 427 -15.02 -8.97 19.84
CA LEU A 427 -13.70 -9.53 19.55
C LEU A 427 -12.90 -8.65 18.58
N TYR A 428 -13.48 -8.29 17.43
CA TYR A 428 -12.82 -7.46 16.42
C TYR A 428 -12.60 -6.02 16.90
N ARG A 429 -13.58 -5.44 17.63
CA ARG A 429 -13.46 -4.08 18.18
C ARG A 429 -12.36 -3.98 19.24
N ASP A 430 -12.25 -4.98 20.11
CA ASP A 430 -11.24 -5.02 21.16
C ASP A 430 -9.86 -5.34 20.57
N LYS A 431 -9.78 -6.25 19.60
CA LYS A 431 -8.52 -6.57 18.92
C LYS A 431 -7.98 -5.37 18.13
N ALA A 432 -8.82 -4.64 17.40
CA ALA A 432 -8.38 -3.42 16.70
C ALA A 432 -7.81 -2.36 17.67
N LYS A 433 -8.40 -2.21 18.86
CA LYS A 433 -7.88 -1.30 19.90
C LYS A 433 -6.57 -1.79 20.51
N GLU A 434 -6.42 -3.09 20.73
CA GLU A 434 -5.16 -3.70 21.18
C GLU A 434 -4.04 -3.44 20.18
N MET A 435 -4.32 -3.65 18.88
CA MET A 435 -3.35 -3.43 17.82
C MET A 435 -2.92 -1.98 17.69
N LYS A 436 -3.71 -1.00 18.15
CA LYS A 436 -3.38 0.42 18.07
C LYS A 436 -1.96 0.72 18.53
N GLY A 437 -1.54 0.14 19.67
CA GLY A 437 -0.20 0.35 20.23
C GLY A 437 0.90 0.00 19.23
N LEU A 438 0.75 -1.10 18.50
CA LEU A 438 1.73 -1.55 17.51
C LEU A 438 1.89 -0.57 16.33
N PHE A 439 0.81 0.10 15.94
CA PHE A 439 0.79 0.97 14.77
C PHE A 439 1.13 2.44 15.10
N VAL A 440 0.99 2.88 16.36
CA VAL A 440 1.26 4.29 16.76
C VAL A 440 2.42 4.48 17.71
N ASP A 441 2.98 3.42 18.29
CA ASP A 441 4.08 3.56 19.24
C ASP A 441 5.32 4.12 18.55
N ARG A 442 5.53 5.42 18.70
CA ARG A 442 6.61 6.15 18.03
C ARG A 442 7.99 5.60 18.39
N GLN A 443 8.17 5.16 19.63
CA GLN A 443 9.44 4.59 20.06
C GLN A 443 9.76 3.32 19.27
N SER A 444 8.81 2.39 19.14
CA SER A 444 8.98 1.18 18.32
C SER A 444 9.21 1.51 16.85
N GLN A 445 8.43 2.45 16.27
CA GLN A 445 8.62 2.86 14.87
C GLN A 445 10.01 3.48 14.65
N ASP A 446 10.48 4.34 15.57
CA ASP A 446 11.80 4.97 15.50
C ASP A 446 12.93 3.93 15.64
N LEU A 447 12.76 2.91 16.49
CA LEU A 447 13.75 1.83 16.65
C LEU A 447 13.91 0.99 15.37
N TYR A 448 12.82 0.69 14.67
CA TYR A 448 12.89 0.01 13.37
C TYR A 448 13.63 0.87 12.33
N LEU A 449 13.31 2.17 12.28
CA LEU A 449 13.99 3.10 11.37
C LEU A 449 15.48 3.26 11.70
N GLU A 450 15.85 3.36 12.98
CA GLU A 450 17.24 3.48 13.42
C GLU A 450 18.04 2.23 13.09
N SER A 451 17.48 1.05 13.36
CA SER A 451 18.09 -0.24 13.00
C SER A 451 18.32 -0.35 11.49
N PHE A 452 17.35 0.09 10.69
CA PHE A 452 17.48 0.17 9.24
C PHE A 452 18.60 1.12 8.80
N LEU A 453 18.62 2.35 9.32
CA LEU A 453 19.64 3.34 8.97
C LEU A 453 21.05 2.90 9.39
N ASP A 454 21.19 2.24 10.54
CA ASP A 454 22.47 1.71 11.01
C ASP A 454 22.95 0.55 10.14
N TYR A 455 22.04 -0.31 9.66
CA TYR A 455 22.37 -1.29 8.63
C TYR A 455 22.88 -0.61 7.35
N LEU A 456 22.18 0.40 6.84
CA LEU A 456 22.60 1.12 5.63
C LEU A 456 23.98 1.78 5.78
N LYS A 457 24.27 2.39 6.93
CA LYS A 457 25.56 3.05 7.22
C LYS A 457 26.72 2.06 7.27
N THR A 458 26.50 0.88 7.82
CA THR A 458 27.52 -0.17 7.99
C THR A 458 27.80 -0.94 6.71
N HIS A 459 26.85 -0.98 5.77
CA HIS A 459 26.94 -1.75 4.52
C HIS A 459 27.03 -0.86 3.27
N GLN A 460 27.51 0.37 3.40
CA GLN A 460 27.83 1.21 2.24
C GLN A 460 29.01 0.62 1.45
N ARG A 461 29.11 0.99 0.18
CA ARG A 461 30.32 0.77 -0.61
C ARG A 461 31.52 1.34 0.17
N LEU A 462 32.54 0.53 0.46
CA LEU A 462 33.84 1.06 0.85
C LEU A 462 34.31 1.91 -0.33
N SER A 463 34.39 3.23 -0.14
CA SER A 463 34.99 4.13 -1.13
C SER A 463 36.33 3.51 -1.51
N LYS A 464 36.55 3.23 -2.81
CA LYS A 464 37.88 2.88 -3.30
C LYS A 464 38.81 3.98 -2.80
N LEU A 465 39.67 3.65 -1.82
CA LEU A 465 40.78 4.52 -1.46
C LEU A 465 41.49 4.85 -2.78
N PRO A 466 41.81 6.12 -3.06
CA PRO A 466 42.64 6.42 -4.21
C PRO A 466 43.90 5.58 -4.04
N SER A 467 44.19 4.75 -5.04
CA SER A 467 45.43 3.99 -5.12
C SER A 467 46.57 5.00 -5.08
N GLU A 468 47.12 5.22 -3.89
CA GLU A 468 48.40 5.89 -3.74
C GLU A 468 49.41 5.06 -4.52
N ASN A 469 49.91 5.65 -5.60
CA ASN A 469 51.05 5.16 -6.34
C ASN A 469 52.24 5.05 -5.37
N ILE A 470 52.46 3.85 -4.82
CA ILE A 470 53.71 3.48 -4.19
C ILE A 470 54.39 2.47 -5.11
N CYS A 471 55.21 3.00 -6.02
CA CYS A 471 56.51 2.42 -6.39
C CYS A 471 57.19 3.32 -7.43
N SER A 472 58.15 4.11 -6.95
CA SER A 472 59.35 4.51 -7.68
C SER A 472 60.53 3.80 -7.04
#